data_AF-A0A914RA98-F1
#
_entry.id   AF-A0A914RA98-F1
#
_cell.length_a   1.000
_cell.length_b   1.000
_cell.length_c   1.000
_cell.angle_alpha   90.00
_cell.angle_beta   90.00
_cell.angle_gamma   90.00
#
_symmetry.space_group_name_H-M   'P 1'
#
loop_
_entity.id
_entity.type
_entity.pdbx_description
1 polymer ?
#
loop_
_entity_poly.entity_id
_entity_poly.type
_entity_poly.pdbx_seq_one_letter_code
_entity_poly.pdbx_strand_id
1 'polypeptide(L)'
;MYKRIVREVDEEFRIKTVWKGYGCAGMAVWICSALFHSRDFWLTEYLDYFAACFLIFYAMFAGISFVFPWLQGSYNGKKVWAAIGTSIMLFFFGHVYSLLTDFDYGHNMFYCISASLITAGIYLFWFVREVSAGRGRRSLGALFLLIAIGLGSALFEILDFPPIFWTFDAHSLFHAATIPTPLLLAEFAILEAKYEQDLTKTRMGKGY
;
A
#
# COMPACT_ATOMS: atom_id res chain seq x y z
N MET A 1 -7.78 -8.94 3.66
CA MET A 1 -7.03 -7.99 4.52
C MET A 1 -7.87 -7.40 5.66
N TYR A 2 -8.85 -6.52 5.39
CA TYR A 2 -9.58 -5.74 6.42
C TYR A 2 -10.06 -6.56 7.63
N LYS A 3 -10.81 -7.65 7.40
CA LYS A 3 -11.33 -8.51 8.47
C LYS A 3 -10.22 -9.09 9.36
N ARG A 4 -9.07 -9.46 8.78
CA ARG A 4 -7.92 -9.98 9.52
C ARG A 4 -7.31 -8.90 10.41
N ILE A 5 -7.10 -7.70 9.87
CA ILE A 5 -6.59 -6.54 10.65
C ILE A 5 -7.52 -6.22 11.82
N VAL A 6 -8.83 -6.15 11.60
CA VAL A 6 -9.79 -5.86 12.67
C VAL A 6 -9.71 -6.88 13.81
N ARG A 7 -9.59 -8.17 13.47
CA ARG A 7 -9.62 -9.29 14.42
C ARG A 7 -8.28 -9.54 15.12
N GLU A 8 -7.16 -9.43 14.41
CA GLU A 8 -5.86 -9.94 14.85
C GLU A 8 -4.87 -8.86 15.29
N VAL A 9 -5.12 -7.59 14.95
CA VAL A 9 -4.26 -6.47 15.35
C VAL A 9 -4.85 -5.82 16.60
N ASP A 10 -4.05 -5.61 17.62
CA ASP A 10 -4.45 -4.96 18.87
C ASP A 10 -4.91 -3.51 18.64
N GLU A 11 -5.93 -3.03 19.38
CA GLU A 11 -6.42 -1.65 19.25
C GLU A 11 -5.37 -0.61 19.66
N GLU A 12 -4.44 -0.96 20.54
CA GLU A 12 -3.32 -0.10 20.95
C GLU A 12 -2.25 0.00 19.87
N PHE A 13 -2.30 -0.83 18.82
CA PHE A 13 -1.34 -0.76 17.75
C PHE A 13 -1.47 0.56 16.98
N ARG A 14 -0.39 1.34 17.05
CA ARG A 14 -0.27 2.73 16.62
C ARG A 14 -0.83 3.05 15.23
N ILE A 15 -0.80 2.09 14.29
CA ILE A 15 -1.24 2.28 12.90
C ILE A 15 -2.39 1.36 12.49
N LYS A 16 -3.11 0.73 13.43
CA LYS A 16 -4.25 -0.15 13.12
C LYS A 16 -5.27 0.55 12.21
N THR A 17 -5.59 1.81 12.50
CA THR A 17 -6.53 2.61 11.69
C THR A 17 -6.06 2.81 10.25
N VAL A 18 -4.75 2.99 10.04
CA VAL A 18 -4.16 3.12 8.71
C VAL A 18 -4.30 1.82 7.93
N TRP A 19 -4.03 0.67 8.56
CA TRP A 19 -4.21 -0.63 7.90
C TRP A 19 -5.68 -0.96 7.61
N LYS A 20 -6.60 -0.56 8.49
CA LYS A 20 -8.05 -0.66 8.23
C LYS A 20 -8.45 0.18 7.02
N GLY A 21 -7.99 1.43 6.96
CA GLY A 21 -8.26 2.31 5.82
C GLY A 21 -7.71 1.77 4.51
N TYR A 22 -6.46 1.29 4.51
CA TYR A 22 -5.87 0.59 3.34
C TYR A 22 -6.74 -0.60 2.91
N GLY A 23 -7.17 -1.42 3.87
CA GLY A 23 -8.03 -2.58 3.60
C GLY A 23 -9.38 -2.20 2.97
N CYS A 24 -10.00 -1.10 3.41
CA CYS A 24 -11.22 -0.57 2.80
C CYS A 24 -10.97 -0.04 1.39
N ALA A 25 -9.91 0.77 1.22
CA ALA A 25 -9.52 1.33 -0.07
C ALA A 25 -9.27 0.21 -1.09
N GLY A 26 -8.54 -0.83 -0.69
CA GLY A 26 -8.28 -2.00 -1.53
C GLY A 26 -9.57 -2.68 -1.99
N MET A 27 -10.55 -2.89 -1.11
CA MET A 27 -11.84 -3.45 -1.53
C MET A 27 -12.53 -2.57 -2.57
N ALA A 28 -12.48 -1.24 -2.43
CA ALA A 28 -13.04 -0.33 -3.41
C ALA A 28 -12.33 -0.45 -4.77
N VAL A 29 -10.99 -0.50 -4.79
CA VAL A 29 -10.22 -0.70 -6.03
C VAL A 29 -10.61 -1.98 -6.75
N TRP A 30 -10.64 -3.11 -6.05
CA TRP A 30 -11.00 -4.39 -6.68
C TRP A 30 -12.44 -4.40 -7.23
N ILE A 31 -13.37 -3.69 -6.58
CA ILE A 31 -14.74 -3.53 -7.10
C ILE A 31 -14.73 -2.64 -8.36
N CYS A 32 -14.07 -1.48 -8.32
CA CYS A 32 -13.98 -0.58 -9.47
C CYS A 32 -13.34 -1.29 -10.69
N SER A 33 -12.24 -2.00 -10.46
CA SER A 33 -11.56 -2.76 -11.50
C SER A 33 -12.42 -3.88 -12.07
N ALA A 34 -13.12 -4.65 -11.22
CA ALA A 34 -14.04 -5.68 -11.69
C ALA A 34 -15.18 -5.10 -12.53
N LEU A 35 -15.71 -3.92 -12.18
CA LEU A 35 -16.75 -3.25 -12.95
C LEU A 35 -16.25 -2.79 -14.32
N PHE A 36 -15.07 -2.18 -14.38
CA PHE A 36 -14.42 -1.77 -15.63
C PHE A 36 -14.19 -2.94 -16.58
N HIS A 37 -13.55 -4.01 -16.09
CA HIS A 37 -13.28 -5.21 -16.90
C HIS A 37 -14.53 -6.02 -17.25
N SER A 38 -15.65 -5.82 -16.54
CA SER A 38 -16.95 -6.40 -16.91
C SER A 38 -17.67 -5.56 -17.96
N ARG A 39 -17.53 -4.24 -17.93
CA ARG A 39 -18.18 -3.31 -18.84
C ARG A 39 -17.40 -2.02 -18.94
N ASP A 40 -16.66 -1.88 -20.03
CA ASP A 40 -15.86 -0.70 -20.33
C ASP A 40 -16.72 0.44 -20.89
N PHE A 41 -16.75 1.55 -20.16
CA PHE A 41 -17.18 2.87 -20.61
C PHE A 41 -16.54 3.95 -19.72
N TRP A 42 -16.63 5.21 -20.15
CA TRP A 42 -15.92 6.34 -19.54
C TRP A 42 -15.97 6.39 -18.00
N LEU A 43 -17.12 6.11 -17.38
CA LEU A 43 -17.23 6.20 -15.91
C LEU A 43 -16.48 5.08 -15.20
N THR A 44 -16.61 3.84 -15.69
CA THR A 44 -15.92 2.70 -15.06
C THR A 44 -14.42 2.78 -15.27
N GLU A 45 -13.98 3.28 -16.43
CA GLU A 45 -12.57 3.55 -16.72
C GLU A 45 -11.98 4.55 -15.72
N TYR A 46 -12.65 5.69 -15.52
CA TYR A 46 -12.21 6.71 -14.57
C TYR A 46 -12.21 6.19 -13.14
N LEU A 47 -13.26 5.45 -12.75
CA LEU A 47 -13.34 4.87 -11.41
C LEU A 47 -12.22 3.86 -11.14
N ASP A 48 -11.85 3.03 -12.11
CA ASP A 48 -10.75 2.07 -11.94
C ASP A 48 -9.42 2.80 -11.74
N TYR A 49 -9.06 3.71 -12.66
CA TYR A 49 -7.79 4.43 -12.59
C TYR A 49 -7.68 5.33 -11.36
N PHE A 50 -8.75 6.04 -10.98
CA PHE A 50 -8.72 6.89 -9.80
C PHE A 50 -8.68 6.07 -8.50
N ALA A 51 -9.38 4.93 -8.44
CA ALA A 51 -9.32 4.05 -7.28
C ALA A 51 -7.93 3.42 -7.12
N ALA A 52 -7.34 2.93 -8.21
CA ALA A 52 -5.97 2.40 -8.22
C ALA A 52 -4.95 3.46 -7.79
N CYS A 53 -5.03 4.66 -8.37
CA CYS A 53 -4.19 5.80 -8.01
C CYS A 53 -4.32 6.16 -6.52
N PHE A 54 -5.56 6.25 -6.01
CA PHE A 54 -5.80 6.50 -4.59
C PHE A 54 -5.13 5.45 -3.69
N LEU A 55 -5.27 4.16 -4.02
CA LEU A 55 -4.68 3.09 -3.22
C LEU A 55 -3.15 3.14 -3.23
N ILE A 56 -2.53 3.49 -4.36
CA ILE A 56 -1.08 3.65 -4.48
C ILE A 56 -0.58 4.80 -3.57
N PHE A 57 -1.22 5.97 -3.64
CA PHE A 57 -0.88 7.09 -2.75
C PHE A 57 -1.16 6.77 -1.27
N TYR A 58 -2.24 6.03 -0.98
CA TYR A 58 -2.51 5.53 0.36
C TYR A 58 -1.42 4.55 0.81
N ALA A 59 -0.93 3.67 -0.07
CA ALA A 59 0.16 2.74 0.22
C ALA A 59 1.42 3.48 0.65
N MET A 60 1.75 4.56 -0.05
CA MET A 60 2.88 5.43 0.28
C MET A 60 2.71 6.03 1.67
N PHE A 61 1.53 6.60 1.96
CA PHE A 61 1.23 7.14 3.29
C PHE A 61 1.29 6.07 4.39
N ALA A 62 0.80 4.86 4.12
CA ALA A 62 0.85 3.74 5.06
C ALA A 62 2.30 3.30 5.33
N GLY A 63 3.14 3.23 4.30
CA GLY A 63 4.56 2.96 4.42
C GLY A 63 5.29 3.99 5.29
N ILE A 64 5.07 5.28 5.04
CA ILE A 64 5.61 6.37 5.87
C ILE A 64 5.14 6.21 7.33
N SER A 65 3.83 5.98 7.52
CA SER A 65 3.23 5.85 8.84
C SER A 65 3.81 4.69 9.66
N PHE A 66 4.16 3.60 8.98
CA PHE A 66 4.77 2.43 9.57
C PHE A 66 6.27 2.65 9.87
N VAL A 67 7.06 3.05 8.87
CA VAL A 67 8.53 3.11 8.96
C VAL A 67 9.04 4.15 9.96
N PHE A 68 8.26 5.19 10.23
CA PHE A 68 8.62 6.30 11.11
C PHE A 68 7.70 6.38 12.36
N PRO A 69 7.90 5.55 13.40
CA PRO A 69 7.02 5.51 14.57
C PRO A 69 6.88 6.81 15.36
N TRP A 70 7.87 7.69 15.28
CA TRP A 70 7.87 8.98 15.97
C TRP A 70 6.75 9.91 15.49
N LEU A 71 6.25 9.72 14.26
CA LEU A 71 5.14 10.46 13.68
C LEU A 71 3.82 10.30 14.46
N GLN A 72 3.71 9.30 15.33
CA GLN A 72 2.49 9.01 16.07
C GLN A 72 2.74 8.89 17.57
N GLY A 73 4.02 8.96 17.99
CA GLY A 73 4.44 8.88 19.40
C GLY A 73 4.42 10.21 20.17
N SER A 74 4.21 11.35 19.50
CA SER A 74 4.14 12.67 20.17
C SER A 74 3.09 13.57 19.53
N TYR A 75 2.67 14.62 20.25
CA TYR A 75 1.72 15.61 19.72
C TYR A 75 2.25 16.32 18.47
N ASN A 76 3.51 16.76 18.48
CA ASN A 76 4.15 17.38 17.32
C ASN A 76 4.33 16.38 16.17
N GLY A 77 4.68 15.12 16.48
CA GLY A 77 4.75 14.04 15.49
C GLY A 77 3.41 13.87 14.76
N LYS A 78 2.30 13.82 15.51
CA LYS A 78 0.95 13.66 14.93
C LYS A 78 0.56 14.84 14.02
N LYS A 79 1.01 16.06 14.32
CA LYS A 79 0.81 17.20 13.40
C LYS A 79 1.57 17.02 12.09
N VAL A 80 2.83 16.59 12.16
CA VAL A 80 3.63 16.29 10.96
C VAL A 80 3.00 15.15 10.17
N TRP A 81 2.56 14.09 10.84
CA TRP A 81 1.86 12.97 10.22
C TRP A 81 0.58 13.41 9.49
N ALA A 82 -0.24 14.23 10.14
CA ALA A 82 -1.45 14.79 9.54
C ALA A 82 -1.11 15.70 8.36
N ALA A 83 -0.08 16.54 8.47
CA ALA A 83 0.37 17.40 7.38
C ALA A 83 0.82 16.56 6.15
N ILE A 84 1.62 15.52 6.35
CA ILE A 84 2.03 14.60 5.27
C ILE A 84 0.82 13.96 4.61
N GLY A 85 -0.10 13.40 5.39
CA GLY A 85 -1.31 12.77 4.87
C GLY A 85 -2.16 13.75 4.07
N THR A 86 -2.39 14.95 4.60
CA THR A 86 -3.13 16.02 3.91
C THR A 86 -2.43 16.44 2.62
N SER A 87 -1.10 16.63 2.61
CA SER A 87 -0.37 16.99 1.41
C SER A 87 -0.49 15.93 0.31
N ILE A 88 -0.39 14.65 0.66
CA ILE A 88 -0.58 13.54 -0.29
C ILE A 88 -2.00 13.55 -0.86
N MET A 89 -3.02 13.75 -0.01
CA MET A 89 -4.42 13.79 -0.45
C MET A 89 -4.71 15.01 -1.33
N LEU A 90 -4.19 16.20 -0.98
CA LEU A 90 -4.33 17.40 -1.81
C LEU A 90 -3.69 17.20 -3.19
N PHE A 91 -2.50 16.60 -3.23
CA PHE A 91 -1.86 16.23 -4.49
C PHE A 91 -2.75 15.26 -5.30
N PHE A 92 -3.24 14.19 -4.68
CA PHE A 92 -4.13 13.23 -5.33
C PHE A 92 -5.38 13.89 -5.91
N PHE A 93 -6.08 14.74 -5.15
CA PHE A 93 -7.26 15.44 -5.65
C PHE A 93 -6.96 16.41 -6.77
N GLY A 94 -5.82 17.13 -6.70
CA GLY A 94 -5.36 17.99 -7.79
C GLY A 94 -5.06 17.19 -9.06
N HIS A 95 -4.41 16.04 -8.92
CA HIS A 95 -4.13 15.12 -10.03
C HIS A 95 -5.41 14.56 -10.65
N VAL A 96 -6.35 14.06 -9.85
CA VAL A 96 -7.67 13.61 -10.33
C VAL A 96 -8.42 14.73 -11.03
N TYR A 97 -8.40 15.95 -10.48
CA TYR A 97 -9.02 17.11 -11.13
C TYR A 97 -8.41 17.39 -12.51
N SER A 98 -7.10 17.29 -12.65
CA SER A 98 -6.42 17.40 -13.95
C SER A 98 -6.90 16.34 -14.94
N LEU A 99 -7.02 15.08 -14.51
CA LEU A 99 -7.49 13.97 -15.35
C LEU A 99 -8.98 14.06 -15.70
N LEU A 100 -9.79 14.73 -14.87
CA LEU A 100 -11.18 15.04 -15.21
C LEU A 100 -11.31 16.06 -16.33
N THR A 101 -10.33 16.97 -16.47
CA THR A 101 -10.33 17.98 -17.53
C THR A 101 -9.74 17.49 -18.83
N ASP A 102 -8.64 16.74 -18.76
CA ASP A 102 -7.96 16.14 -19.92
C ASP A 102 -7.39 14.79 -19.49
N PHE A 103 -8.01 13.71 -19.96
CA PHE A 103 -7.66 12.37 -19.50
C PHE A 103 -6.41 11.87 -20.21
N ASP A 104 -5.28 11.99 -19.52
CA ASP A 104 -3.99 11.47 -19.95
C ASP A 104 -3.60 10.25 -19.08
N TYR A 105 -3.79 9.06 -19.66
CA TYR A 105 -3.41 7.80 -19.03
C TYR A 105 -1.90 7.71 -18.76
N GLY A 106 -1.06 8.19 -19.69
CA GLY A 106 0.40 8.19 -19.52
C GLY A 106 0.84 9.06 -18.34
N HIS A 107 0.19 10.21 -18.17
CA HIS A 107 0.40 11.08 -17.01
C HIS A 107 -0.02 10.42 -15.70
N ASN A 108 -1.18 9.74 -15.69
CA ASN A 108 -1.63 8.98 -14.53
C ASN A 108 -0.62 7.86 -14.16
N MET A 109 -0.17 7.13 -15.17
CA MET A 109 0.80 6.05 -15.03
C MET A 109 2.13 6.53 -14.45
N PHE A 110 2.63 7.67 -14.92
CA PHE A 110 3.87 8.27 -14.42
C PHE A 110 3.83 8.51 -12.90
N TYR A 111 2.75 9.12 -12.38
CA TYR A 111 2.64 9.37 -10.95
C TYR A 111 2.40 8.10 -10.14
N CYS A 112 1.61 7.17 -10.65
CA CYS A 112 1.36 5.89 -10.00
C CYS A 112 2.65 5.06 -9.86
N ILE A 113 3.46 4.97 -10.92
CA ILE A 113 4.76 4.31 -10.89
C ILE A 113 5.70 5.03 -9.92
N SER A 114 5.78 6.37 -9.99
CA SER A 114 6.63 7.17 -9.10
C SER A 114 6.30 6.94 -7.62
N ALA A 115 5.02 7.02 -7.26
CA ALA A 115 4.55 6.76 -5.89
C ALA A 115 4.79 5.31 -5.45
N SER A 116 4.65 4.35 -6.36
CA SER A 116 4.93 2.93 -6.11
C SER A 116 6.43 2.68 -5.85
N LEU A 117 7.31 3.31 -6.63
CA LEU A 117 8.76 3.24 -6.42
C LEU A 117 9.19 3.89 -5.11
N ILE A 118 8.60 5.03 -4.75
CA ILE A 118 8.82 5.66 -3.44
C ILE A 118 8.39 4.72 -2.31
N THR A 119 7.21 4.11 -2.42
CA THR A 119 6.69 3.14 -1.45
C THR A 119 7.62 1.94 -1.30
N ALA A 120 8.08 1.37 -2.42
CA ALA A 120 9.05 0.28 -2.42
C ALA A 120 10.37 0.70 -1.76
N GLY A 121 10.87 1.90 -2.05
CA GLY A 121 12.06 2.47 -1.42
C GLY A 121 11.94 2.63 0.10
N ILE A 122 10.79 3.11 0.59
CA ILE A 122 10.50 3.25 2.02
C ILE A 122 10.56 1.87 2.72
N TYR A 123 9.91 0.86 2.15
CA TYR A 123 9.93 -0.49 2.73
C TYR A 123 11.29 -1.16 2.60
N LEU A 124 12.00 -0.96 1.49
CA LEU A 124 13.34 -1.50 1.30
C LEU A 124 14.34 -0.89 2.30
N PHE A 125 14.28 0.42 2.52
CA PHE A 125 15.06 1.10 3.55
C PHE A 125 14.83 0.48 4.92
N TRP A 126 13.55 0.29 5.30
CA TRP A 126 13.20 -0.33 6.57
C TRP A 126 13.68 -1.79 6.64
N PHE A 127 13.47 -2.57 5.58
CA PHE A 127 13.88 -3.97 5.48
C PHE A 127 15.39 -4.13 5.70
N VAL A 128 16.20 -3.38 4.96
CA VAL A 128 17.67 -3.41 5.08
C VAL A 128 18.10 -3.03 6.49
N ARG A 129 17.51 -1.98 7.08
CA ARG A 129 17.81 -1.57 8.45
C ARG A 129 17.54 -2.68 9.47
N GLU A 130 16.42 -3.38 9.35
CA GLU A 130 16.04 -4.43 10.31
C GLU A 130 16.86 -5.72 10.11
N VAL A 131 17.18 -6.09 8.87
CA VAL A 131 18.07 -7.21 8.55
C VAL A 131 19.48 -6.94 9.09
N SER A 132 20.05 -5.77 8.80
CA SER A 132 21.38 -5.37 9.28
C SER A 132 21.47 -5.30 10.80
N ALA A 133 20.35 -5.02 11.48
CA ALA A 133 20.27 -5.02 12.94
C ALA A 133 20.08 -6.43 13.54
N GLY A 134 19.93 -7.48 12.74
CA GLY A 134 19.84 -8.87 13.20
C GLY A 134 18.60 -9.20 14.04
N ARG A 135 17.51 -8.42 13.94
CA ARG A 135 16.36 -8.50 14.88
C ARG A 135 15.43 -9.70 14.70
N GLY A 136 15.72 -10.63 13.78
CA GLY A 136 14.98 -11.89 13.63
C GLY A 136 13.46 -11.73 13.42
N ARG A 137 13.01 -10.63 12.80
CA ARG A 137 11.58 -10.33 12.62
C ARG A 137 10.94 -11.30 11.62
N ARG A 138 9.89 -12.00 12.04
CA ARG A 138 9.15 -12.97 11.20
C ARG A 138 8.44 -12.32 10.01
N SER A 139 8.14 -11.03 10.10
CA SER A 139 7.46 -10.23 9.07
C SER A 139 8.31 -9.99 7.80
N LEU A 140 9.64 -10.15 7.89
CA LEU A 140 10.56 -9.79 6.81
C LEU A 140 10.31 -10.59 5.52
N GLY A 141 9.94 -11.87 5.62
CA GLY A 141 9.62 -12.69 4.45
C GLY A 141 8.38 -12.19 3.71
N ALA A 142 7.31 -11.86 4.45
CA ALA A 142 6.10 -11.31 3.86
C ALA A 142 6.35 -9.95 3.19
N LEU A 143 7.18 -9.09 3.82
CA LEU A 143 7.56 -7.81 3.23
C LEU A 143 8.41 -7.97 1.97
N PHE A 144 9.39 -8.88 1.99
CA PHE A 144 10.23 -9.15 0.82
C PHE A 144 9.38 -9.61 -0.37
N LEU A 145 8.47 -10.56 -0.16
CA LEU A 145 7.55 -11.03 -1.19
C LEU A 145 6.63 -9.90 -1.68
N LEU A 146 6.14 -9.04 -0.79
CA LEU A 146 5.33 -7.88 -1.17
C LEU A 146 6.10 -6.91 -2.08
N ILE A 147 7.34 -6.58 -1.75
CA ILE A 147 8.21 -5.72 -2.57
C ILE A 147 8.49 -6.39 -3.92
N ALA A 148 8.87 -7.67 -3.92
CA ALA A 148 9.21 -8.42 -5.12
C ALA A 148 8.00 -8.53 -6.08
N ILE A 149 6.82 -8.87 -5.55
CA ILE A 149 5.58 -8.93 -6.35
C ILE A 149 5.22 -7.54 -6.86
N GLY A 150 5.26 -6.50 -6.02
CA GLY A 150 4.87 -5.15 -6.44
C GLY A 150 5.78 -4.57 -7.54
N LEU A 151 7.10 -4.75 -7.42
CA LEU A 151 8.04 -4.32 -8.46
C LEU A 151 7.94 -5.20 -9.71
N GLY A 152 7.77 -6.50 -9.54
CA GLY A 152 7.62 -7.44 -10.64
C GLY A 152 6.33 -7.22 -11.44
N SER A 153 5.20 -6.99 -10.75
CA SER A 153 3.92 -6.73 -11.41
C SER A 153 3.95 -5.41 -12.17
N ALA A 154 4.60 -4.38 -11.66
CA ALA A 154 4.73 -3.09 -12.35
C ALA A 154 5.42 -3.22 -13.72
N LEU A 155 6.24 -4.26 -13.95
CA LEU A 155 6.82 -4.51 -15.27
C LEU A 155 5.78 -4.88 -16.31
N PHE A 156 4.70 -5.58 -15.95
CA PHE A 156 3.62 -5.88 -16.89
C PHE A 156 2.97 -4.60 -17.39
N GLU A 157 2.69 -3.67 -16.47
CA GLU A 157 2.09 -2.38 -16.80
C GLU A 157 3.02 -1.50 -17.67
N ILE A 158 4.34 -1.56 -17.45
CA ILE A 158 5.32 -0.78 -18.23
C ILE A 158 5.56 -1.38 -19.62
N LEU A 159 5.60 -2.71 -19.73
CA LEU A 159 5.91 -3.39 -20.99
C LEU A 159 4.73 -3.39 -21.95
N ASP A 160 3.50 -3.35 -21.44
CA ASP A 160 2.24 -3.22 -22.19
C ASP A 160 2.19 -4.06 -23.47
N PHE A 161 2.54 -5.35 -23.35
CA PHE A 161 2.59 -6.25 -24.50
C PHE A 161 1.19 -6.75 -24.89
N PRO A 162 0.97 -7.06 -26.18
CA PRO A 162 -0.32 -7.56 -26.66
C PRO A 162 -0.66 -8.96 -26.10
N PRO A 163 -1.95 -9.36 -26.10
CA PRO A 163 -2.39 -10.64 -25.55
C PRO A 163 -1.59 -11.86 -26.03
N ILE A 164 -1.01 -12.59 -25.09
CA ILE A 164 -0.40 -13.90 -25.32
C ILE A 164 -1.53 -14.92 -25.55
N PHE A 165 -1.42 -15.69 -26.63
CA PHE A 165 -2.43 -16.66 -27.07
C PHE A 165 -3.84 -16.06 -27.22
N TRP A 166 -3.95 -14.74 -27.49
CA TRP A 166 -5.23 -14.05 -27.55
C TRP A 166 -6.07 -14.17 -26.26
N THR A 167 -5.42 -14.46 -25.13
CA THR A 167 -6.10 -14.75 -23.86
C THR A 167 -5.60 -13.88 -22.71
N PHE A 168 -4.28 -13.73 -22.56
CA PHE A 168 -3.69 -12.99 -21.42
C PHE A 168 -2.81 -11.85 -21.92
N ASP A 169 -3.26 -10.62 -21.74
CA ASP A 169 -2.45 -9.41 -21.94
C ASP A 169 -1.61 -9.08 -20.70
N ALA A 170 -0.78 -8.04 -20.83
CA ALA A 170 0.05 -7.59 -19.74
C ALA A 170 -0.80 -7.13 -18.53
N HIS A 171 -1.89 -6.41 -18.77
CA HIS A 171 -2.72 -5.86 -17.69
C HIS A 171 -3.46 -6.94 -16.87
N SER A 172 -3.99 -7.99 -17.50
CA SER A 172 -4.58 -9.14 -16.79
C SER A 172 -3.54 -9.90 -15.96
N LEU A 173 -2.29 -9.99 -16.44
CA LEU A 173 -1.18 -10.56 -15.68
C LEU A 173 -0.75 -9.68 -14.51
N PHE A 174 -0.81 -8.34 -14.65
CA PHE A 174 -0.66 -7.40 -13.53
C PHE A 174 -1.69 -7.67 -12.43
N HIS A 175 -2.97 -7.80 -12.78
CA HIS A 175 -4.03 -8.13 -11.82
C HIS A 175 -3.79 -9.48 -11.16
N ALA A 176 -3.49 -10.52 -11.94
CA ALA A 176 -3.22 -11.86 -11.43
C ALA A 176 -2.05 -11.87 -10.43
N ALA A 177 -0.95 -11.18 -10.77
CA ALA A 177 0.23 -11.08 -9.93
C ALA A 177 -0.05 -10.36 -8.59
N THR A 178 -0.98 -9.40 -8.58
CA THR A 178 -1.25 -8.57 -7.40
C THR A 178 -2.29 -9.18 -6.44
N ILE A 179 -2.98 -10.27 -6.79
CA ILE A 179 -3.92 -11.00 -5.92
C ILE A 179 -3.35 -11.34 -4.53
N PRO A 180 -2.10 -11.83 -4.37
CA PRO A 180 -1.55 -12.20 -3.07
C PRO A 180 -1.21 -10.99 -2.19
N THR A 181 -1.04 -9.80 -2.77
CA THR A 181 -0.50 -8.62 -2.06
C THR A 181 -1.30 -8.20 -0.83
N PRO A 182 -2.66 -8.21 -0.80
CA PRO A 182 -3.40 -7.82 0.40
C PRO A 182 -3.32 -8.88 1.51
N LEU A 183 -2.99 -10.13 1.17
CA LEU A 183 -2.81 -11.22 2.14
C LEU A 183 -1.44 -11.13 2.80
N LEU A 184 -0.39 -10.89 1.99
CA LEU A 184 0.97 -10.67 2.47
C LEU A 184 1.06 -9.40 3.33
N LEU A 185 0.43 -8.31 2.91
CA LEU A 185 0.40 -7.08 3.69
C LEU A 185 -0.36 -7.25 5.01
N ALA A 186 -1.45 -8.03 5.02
CA ALA A 186 -2.15 -8.35 6.26
C ALA A 186 -1.27 -9.15 7.22
N GLU A 187 -0.58 -10.18 6.71
CA GLU A 187 0.35 -10.98 7.50
C GLU A 187 1.49 -10.14 8.07
N PHE A 188 2.13 -9.33 7.23
CA PHE A 188 3.14 -8.37 7.63
C PHE A 188 2.65 -7.48 8.79
N ALA A 189 1.50 -6.82 8.62
CA ALA A 189 0.93 -5.92 9.62
C ALA A 189 0.61 -6.62 10.95
N ILE A 190 0.09 -7.85 10.90
CA ILE A 190 -0.22 -8.65 12.09
C ILE A 190 1.06 -9.06 12.82
N LEU A 191 2.08 -9.52 12.10
CA LEU A 191 3.35 -9.92 12.69
C LEU A 191 4.07 -8.73 13.34
N GLU A 192 4.03 -7.57 12.71
CA GLU A 192 4.61 -6.34 13.28
C GLU A 192 3.85 -5.85 14.52
N ALA A 193 2.52 -5.92 14.52
CA ALA A 193 1.72 -5.59 15.69
C ALA A 193 2.06 -6.49 16.89
N LYS A 194 2.18 -7.81 16.66
CA LYS A 194 2.60 -8.77 17.69
C LYS A 194 4.01 -8.48 18.21
N TYR A 195 4.95 -8.19 17.31
CA TYR A 195 6.32 -7.86 17.68
C TYR A 195 6.42 -6.59 18.54
N GLU A 196 5.69 -5.52 18.20
CA GLU A 196 5.64 -4.31 19.02
C GLU A 196 5.00 -4.56 20.41
N GLN A 197 3.95 -5.39 20.47
CA GLN A 197 3.31 -5.75 21.73
C GLN A 197 4.26 -6.52 22.66
N ASP A 198 5.01 -7.48 22.12
CA ASP A 198 5.98 -8.27 22.88
C ASP A 198 7.14 -7.42 23.41
N LEU A 199 7.61 -6.44 22.62
CA LEU A 199 8.60 -5.46 23.10
C LEU A 199 8.07 -4.62 24.26
N THR A 200 6.81 -4.17 24.19
CA THR A 200 6.19 -3.38 25.27
C THR A 200 6.04 -4.20 26.54
N LYS A 201 5.55 -5.45 26.44
CA LYS A 201 5.46 -6.37 27.59
C LYS A 201 6.83 -6.63 28.23
N THR A 202 7.86 -6.88 27.42
CA THR A 202 9.23 -7.12 27.90
C THR A 202 9.79 -5.91 28.64
N ARG A 203 9.51 -4.68 28.18
CA ARG A 203 9.93 -3.45 28.85
C ARG A 203 9.24 -3.27 30.20
N MET A 204 7.94 -3.54 30.29
CA MET A 204 7.20 -3.45 31.55
C MET A 204 7.62 -4.53 32.56
N GLY A 205 7.92 -5.75 32.10
CA GLY A 205 8.35 -6.86 32.97
C GLY A 205 9.76 -6.72 33.55
N LYS A 206 10.62 -5.86 32.98
CA LYS A 206 11.97 -5.56 33.50
C LYS A 206 11.99 -4.36 34.46
N GLY A 207 10.83 -3.79 34.79
CA GLY A 207 10.69 -2.58 35.61
C GLY A 207 10.49 -2.79 37.11
N TYR A 208 10.80 -3.97 37.66
CA TYR A 208 10.69 -4.30 39.08
C TYR A 208 12.02 -4.82 39.63
#